data_AF-A0A7Y5IZI1-F1
#
_entry.id   AF-A0A7Y5IZI1-F1
#
_cell.length_a   1.000
_cell.length_b   1.000
_cell.length_c   1.000
_cell.angle_alpha   90.00
_cell.angle_beta   90.00
_cell.angle_gamma   90.00
#
_symmetry.space_group_name_H-M   'P 1'
#
loop_
_entity.id
_entity.type
_entity.pdbx_description
1 polymer ?
#
loop_
_entity_poly.entity_id
_entity_poly.type
_entity_poly.pdbx_seq_one_letter_code
_entity_poly.pdbx_strand_id
1 'polypeptide(L)'
;MRNLPRRYPFVTLVIAALLITVLELFLRDSIGRPPQYTIVDLGTLGGDESAVNAINGLGEVVGTSTIESGDHHAFIWCNGTMKDLGTLGGKRATLTASTTRAE
;
A
#
# COMPACT_ATOMS: atom_id res chain seq x y z
N MET A 1 64.22 34.09 -18.88
CA MET A 1 62.80 34.16 -19.32
C MET A 1 62.06 32.98 -18.70
N ARG A 2 61.00 33.24 -17.92
CA ARG A 2 60.25 32.24 -17.14
C ARG A 2 59.13 31.66 -18.01
N ASN A 3 59.13 30.35 -18.24
CA ASN A 3 57.97 29.63 -18.74
C ASN A 3 57.31 28.91 -17.57
N LEU A 4 56.29 29.53 -16.97
CA LEU A 4 55.40 28.84 -16.06
C LEU A 4 54.46 27.96 -16.91
N PRO A 5 54.31 26.66 -16.63
CA PRO A 5 53.41 25.80 -17.38
C PRO A 5 51.98 26.33 -17.28
N ARG A 6 51.27 26.38 -18.42
CA ARG A 6 49.85 26.73 -18.48
C ARG A 6 49.08 25.76 -17.57
N ARG A 7 48.69 26.23 -16.39
CA ARG A 7 47.78 25.51 -15.50
C ARG A 7 46.42 25.49 -16.19
N TYR A 8 45.77 24.33 -16.24
CA TYR A 8 44.41 24.17 -16.75
C TYR A 8 43.41 24.06 -15.59
N PRO A 9 43.28 25.08 -14.70
CA PRO A 9 42.44 24.98 -13.51
C PRO A 9 40.97 24.75 -13.86
N PHE A 10 40.52 25.27 -15.01
CA PHE A 10 39.15 25.09 -15.48
C PHE A 10 38.82 23.64 -15.80
N VAL A 11 39.71 22.92 -16.49
CA VAL A 11 39.49 21.51 -16.86
C VAL A 11 39.43 20.63 -15.61
N THR A 12 40.30 20.88 -14.64
CA THR A 12 40.30 20.16 -13.36
C THR A 12 39.04 20.41 -12.54
N LEU A 13 38.52 21.65 -12.53
CA LEU A 13 37.27 21.98 -11.84
C LEU A 13 36.05 21.33 -12.48
N VAL A 14 36.00 21.27 -13.81
CA VAL A 14 34.91 20.57 -14.54
C VAL A 14 34.93 19.08 -14.22
N ILE A 15 36.11 18.44 -14.27
CA ILE A 15 36.24 17.02 -13.93
C ILE A 15 35.86 16.77 -12.46
N ALA A 16 36.29 17.62 -11.53
CA ALA A 16 35.92 17.50 -10.12
C ALA A 16 34.40 17.63 -9.91
N ALA A 17 33.74 18.60 -10.55
CA ALA A 17 32.29 18.78 -10.48
C ALA A 17 31.53 17.58 -11.08
N LEU A 18 32.02 17.02 -12.19
CA LEU A 18 31.46 15.80 -12.79
C LEU A 18 31.65 14.58 -11.88
N LEU A 19 32.82 14.43 -11.25
CA LEU A 19 33.07 13.34 -10.31
C LEU A 19 32.18 13.45 -9.06
N ILE A 20 31.96 14.65 -8.54
CA ILE A 20 31.07 14.90 -7.38
C ILE A 20 29.62 14.57 -7.74
N THR A 21 29.12 15.06 -8.88
CA THR A 21 27.74 14.76 -9.32
C THR A 21 27.51 13.27 -9.58
N VAL A 22 28.49 12.58 -10.16
CA VAL A 22 28.42 11.12 -10.34
C VAL A 22 28.44 10.40 -8.99
N LEU A 23 29.30 10.80 -8.06
CA LEU A 23 29.37 10.22 -6.72
C LEU A 23 28.05 10.40 -5.95
N GLU A 24 27.45 11.59 -6.01
CA GLU A 24 26.14 11.85 -5.38
C GLU A 24 25.03 10.99 -5.98
N LEU A 25 25.07 10.72 -7.29
CA LEU A 25 24.09 9.85 -7.93
C LEU A 25 24.19 8.40 -7.44
N PHE A 26 25.42 7.87 -7.26
CA PHE A 26 25.64 6.54 -6.69
C PHE A 26 25.19 6.44 -5.23
N LEU A 27 25.34 7.52 -4.45
CA LEU A 27 24.93 7.52 -3.05
C LEU A 27 23.40 7.56 -2.87
N ARG A 28 22.64 8.08 -3.85
CA ARG A 28 21.17 8.10 -3.81
C ARG A 28 20.56 6.70 -3.78
N ASP A 29 21.20 5.73 -4.42
CA ASP A 29 20.71 4.35 -4.49
C ASP A 29 21.28 3.45 -3.37
N SER A 30 22.28 3.93 -2.62
CA SER A 30 23.01 3.14 -1.61
C SER A 30 22.33 3.08 -0.23
N ILE A 31 21.29 3.86 0.01
CA ILE A 31 20.49 3.78 1.24
C ILE A 31 19.28 2.91 0.90
N GLY A 32 19.31 1.64 1.33
CA GLY A 32 18.23 0.69 1.09
C GLY A 32 16.87 1.31 1.40
N ARG A 33 16.09 1.61 0.36
CA ARG A 33 14.79 2.26 0.48
C ARG A 33 13.95 1.40 1.44
N PRO A 34 13.31 2.00 2.46
CA PRO A 34 12.42 1.23 3.31
C PRO A 34 11.35 0.59 2.41
N PRO A 35 10.88 -0.63 2.76
CA PRO A 35 9.83 -1.29 2.00
C PRO A 35 8.66 -0.32 1.82
N GLN A 36 8.25 -0.13 0.57
CA GLN A 36 7.09 0.67 0.24
C GLN A 36 5.87 -0.24 0.23
N TYR A 37 4.87 0.11 1.03
CA TYR A 37 3.58 -0.57 1.04
C TYR A 37 2.53 0.34 0.41
N THR A 38 1.66 -0.25 -0.39
CA THR A 38 0.45 0.41 -0.89
C THR A 38 -0.73 -0.14 -0.11
N ILE A 39 -1.48 0.75 0.53
CA ILE A 39 -2.76 0.41 1.16
C ILE A 39 -3.82 0.45 0.05
N VAL A 40 -4.56 -0.65 -0.10
CA VAL A 40 -5.65 -0.76 -1.08
C VAL A 40 -6.95 -0.81 -0.29
N ASP A 41 -7.84 0.14 -0.57
CA ASP A 41 -9.21 0.08 -0.11
C ASP A 41 -10.01 -0.88 -1.02
N LEU A 42 -10.63 -1.89 -0.42
CA LEU A 42 -11.45 -2.87 -1.13
C LEU A 42 -12.90 -2.41 -1.25
N GLY A 43 -13.32 -1.44 -0.42
CA GLY A 43 -14.71 -1.03 -0.26
C GLY A 43 -15.56 -2.03 0.52
N THR A 44 -16.86 -1.95 0.30
CA THR A 44 -17.90 -2.81 0.89
C THR A 44 -18.87 -3.28 -0.20
N LEU A 45 -19.78 -4.20 0.14
CA LEU A 45 -20.89 -4.62 -0.72
C LEU A 45 -22.10 -3.67 -0.62
N GLY A 46 -21.88 -2.40 -0.27
CA GLY A 46 -22.93 -1.38 -0.13
C GLY A 46 -23.35 -1.10 1.31
N GLY A 47 -22.84 -1.83 2.30
CA GLY A 47 -22.96 -1.48 3.72
C GLY A 47 -21.76 -0.66 4.23
N ASP A 48 -21.65 -0.56 5.55
CA ASP A 48 -20.68 0.34 6.20
C ASP A 48 -19.34 -0.32 6.56
N GLU A 49 -19.22 -1.65 6.45
CA GLU A 49 -18.01 -2.35 6.89
C GLU A 49 -17.62 -3.56 6.04
N SER A 50 -16.32 -3.85 6.03
CA SER A 50 -15.75 -5.07 5.48
C SER A 50 -14.55 -5.53 6.32
N ALA A 51 -14.32 -6.84 6.34
CA ALA A 51 -13.21 -7.47 7.03
C ALA A 51 -12.55 -8.50 6.12
N VAL A 52 -11.24 -8.40 5.98
CA VAL A 52 -10.42 -9.34 5.21
C VAL A 52 -10.09 -10.55 6.08
N ASN A 53 -10.34 -11.75 5.56
CA ASN A 53 -10.06 -13.01 6.23
C ASN A 53 -8.79 -13.70 5.70
N ALA A 54 -8.51 -13.61 4.40
CA ALA A 54 -7.31 -14.18 3.80
C ALA A 54 -6.96 -13.52 2.47
N ILE A 55 -5.67 -13.60 2.10
CA ILE A 55 -5.12 -13.16 0.82
C ILE A 55 -4.20 -14.25 0.26
N ASN A 56 -4.23 -14.47 -1.06
CA ASN A 56 -3.31 -15.41 -1.73
C ASN A 56 -2.17 -14.69 -2.47
N GLY A 57 -1.22 -15.46 -3.02
CA GLY A 57 -0.06 -14.92 -3.75
C GLY A 57 -0.39 -14.22 -5.09
N LEU A 58 -1.64 -14.33 -5.57
CA LEU A 58 -2.14 -13.59 -6.73
C LEU A 58 -2.78 -12.25 -6.34
N GLY A 59 -2.86 -11.95 -5.05
CA GLY A 59 -3.51 -10.74 -4.55
C GLY A 59 -5.03 -10.84 -4.46
N GLU A 60 -5.60 -12.05 -4.57
CA GLU A 60 -7.03 -12.26 -4.36
C GLU A 60 -7.32 -12.32 -2.88
N VAL A 61 -8.39 -11.63 -2.47
CA VAL A 61 -8.75 -11.46 -1.06
C VAL A 61 -10.14 -12.04 -0.83
N VAL A 62 -10.30 -12.83 0.23
CA VAL A 62 -11.62 -13.28 0.70
C VAL A 62 -11.92 -12.69 2.05
N GLY A 63 -13.20 -12.43 2.30
CA GLY A 63 -13.61 -11.77 3.52
C GLY A 63 -15.12 -11.76 3.74
N THR A 64 -15.54 -10.92 4.67
CA THR A 64 -16.95 -10.62 4.91
C THR A 64 -17.19 -9.12 4.75
N SER A 65 -18.32 -8.73 4.18
CA SER A 65 -18.73 -7.32 4.07
C SER A 65 -20.21 -7.20 4.34
N THR A 66 -20.62 -6.08 4.93
CA THR A 66 -22.03 -5.73 5.02
C THR A 66 -22.56 -5.28 3.66
N ILE A 67 -23.75 -5.75 3.31
CA ILE A 67 -24.54 -5.23 2.20
C ILE A 67 -25.41 -4.07 2.70
N GLU A 68 -26.13 -3.40 1.78
CA GLU A 68 -27.02 -2.27 2.09
C GLU A 68 -28.07 -2.60 3.17
N SER A 69 -28.54 -3.84 3.26
CA SER A 69 -29.49 -4.25 4.32
C SER A 69 -28.87 -4.34 5.72
N GLY A 70 -27.55 -4.21 5.84
CA GLY A 70 -26.78 -4.48 7.05
C GLY A 70 -26.47 -5.96 7.29
N ASP A 71 -26.99 -6.87 6.47
CA ASP A 71 -26.60 -8.28 6.52
C ASP A 71 -25.15 -8.45 6.07
N HIS A 72 -24.45 -9.45 6.61
CA HIS A 72 -23.08 -9.73 6.22
C HIS A 72 -23.01 -10.86 5.21
N HIS A 73 -22.32 -10.60 4.11
CA HIS A 73 -22.08 -11.55 3.04
C HIS A 73 -20.59 -11.90 2.94
N ALA A 74 -20.30 -13.12 2.49
CA ALA A 74 -18.95 -13.48 2.06
C ALA A 74 -18.63 -12.79 0.73
N PHE A 75 -17.39 -12.34 0.55
CA PHE A 75 -16.94 -11.77 -0.71
C PHE A 75 -15.62 -12.39 -1.18
N ILE A 76 -15.37 -12.28 -2.49
CA ILE A 76 -14.04 -12.38 -3.08
C ILE A 76 -13.71 -11.07 -3.80
N TRP A 77 -12.53 -10.53 -3.56
CA TRP A 77 -11.98 -9.40 -4.28
C TRP A 77 -10.88 -9.89 -5.22
N CYS A 78 -11.01 -9.56 -6.50
CA CYS A 78 -10.07 -9.94 -7.54
C CYS A 78 -10.07 -8.86 -8.62
N ASN A 79 -8.89 -8.47 -9.10
CA ASN A 79 -8.72 -7.50 -10.19
C ASN A 79 -9.47 -6.17 -9.96
N GLY A 80 -9.41 -5.62 -8.73
CA GLY A 80 -10.04 -4.33 -8.44
C GLY A 80 -11.53 -4.37 -8.14
N THR A 81 -12.16 -5.56 -8.17
CA THR A 81 -13.62 -5.69 -8.00
C THR A 81 -13.96 -6.61 -6.84
N MET A 82 -14.87 -6.17 -5.97
CA MET A 82 -15.48 -7.01 -4.94
C MET A 82 -16.71 -7.73 -5.50
N LYS A 83 -16.73 -9.06 -5.38
CA LYS A 83 -17.85 -9.91 -5.79
C LYS A 83 -18.51 -10.52 -4.57
N ASP A 84 -19.82 -10.31 -4.47
CA ASP A 84 -20.69 -10.94 -3.48
C ASP A 84 -20.80 -12.46 -3.74
N LEU A 85 -20.55 -13.26 -2.71
CA LEU A 85 -20.75 -14.72 -2.70
C LEU A 85 -21.98 -15.12 -1.87
N GLY A 86 -22.63 -14.17 -1.21
CA GLY A 86 -23.81 -14.37 -0.39
C GLY A 86 -23.51 -15.01 0.95
N THR A 87 -24.51 -15.73 1.46
CA THR A 87 -24.41 -16.53 2.69
C THR A 87 -24.80 -17.98 2.37
N LEU A 88 -24.41 -18.90 3.26
CA LEU A 88 -24.94 -20.28 3.22
C LEU A 88 -26.37 -20.38 3.82
N GLY A 89 -27.12 -19.27 3.87
CA GLY A 89 -28.45 -19.18 4.48
C GLY A 89 -28.48 -18.65 5.92
N GLY A 90 -27.39 -18.05 6.42
CA GLY A 90 -27.31 -17.47 7.76
C GLY A 90 -27.18 -15.95 7.73
N LYS A 91 -28.04 -15.24 8.47
CA LYS A 91 -27.83 -13.82 8.79
C LYS A 91 -26.85 -13.77 9.96
N ARG A 92 -25.69 -13.14 9.81
CA ARG A 92 -24.80 -12.92 10.97
C ARG A 92 -25.59 -12.18 12.04
N ALA A 93 -25.65 -12.74 13.25
CA ALA A 93 -26.50 -12.23 14.30
C ALA A 93 -26.02 -10.85 14.76
N THR A 94 -26.86 -9.84 14.58
CA THR A 94 -26.70 -8.55 15.27
C THR A 94 -26.78 -8.81 16.78
N LEU A 95 -25.67 -8.67 17.49
CA LEU A 95 -25.67 -8.68 18.95
C LEU A 95 -26.26 -7.36 19.45
N THR A 96 -27.59 -7.25 19.52
CA THR A 96 -28.22 -6.21 20.32
C THR A 96 -28.07 -6.63 21.78
N ALA A 97 -27.09 -6.07 22.49
CA ALA A 97 -26.99 -6.24 23.93
C ALA A 97 -28.20 -5.58 24.60
N SER A 98 -29.25 -6.35 24.89
CA SER A 98 -30.34 -5.90 25.76
C SER A 98 -29.88 -6.02 27.21
N THR A 99 -29.22 -4.99 27.74
CA THR A 99 -29.05 -4.85 29.19
C THR A 99 -30.41 -4.48 29.78
N THR A 100 -31.23 -5.47 30.08
CA THR A 100 -32.41 -5.28 30.94
C THR A 100 -31.89 -5.18 32.36
N ARG A 101 -31.73 -3.95 32.87
CA ARG A 101 -31.53 -3.71 34.30
C ARG A 101 -32.86 -4.00 34.98
N ALA A 102 -32.97 -5.16 35.63
CA ALA A 102 -34.03 -5.41 36.59
C ALA A 102 -33.88 -4.41 37.75
N GLU A 103 -34.99 -3.76 38.10
CA GLU A 103 -35.16 -3.02 39.35
C GLU A 103 -35.02 -3.97 40.57
#